data_AF-A0A3D3L2M2-F1
#
_entry.id   AF-A0A3D3L2M2-F1
#
_cell.length_a   1.000
_cell.length_b   1.000
_cell.length_c   1.000
_cell.angle_alpha   90.00
_cell.angle_beta   90.00
_cell.angle_gamma   90.00
#
_symmetry.space_group_name_H-M   'P 1'
#
loop_
_entity.id
_entity.type
_entity.pdbx_description
1 polymer ?
#
loop_
_entity_poly.entity_id
_entity_poly.type
_entity_poly.pdbx_seq_one_letter_code
_entity_poly.pdbx_strand_id
1 'polypeptide(L)'
;MKQFILTIYLFITILSAGEIQKISLSMKSFSKENVDIEYRRGSYLIILAHSQLSTYLSGSIGGSFIEFKESQGFDVDVISLDLEELETAEEIRDWISIYYNLHPLLEYVLLVGDVNGSYTLPSFSIQSINEPELDVTDYPYTYFDSNDILAPKYYIGRWAVRS
;
A
#
# COMPACT_ATOMS: atom_id res chain seq x y z
N MET A 1 -1.56 40.17 -34.79
CA MET A 1 -2.70 40.01 -33.85
C MET A 1 -3.37 38.63 -33.95
N LYS A 2 -3.86 38.20 -35.12
CA LYS A 2 -4.51 36.87 -35.29
C LYS A 2 -3.65 35.68 -34.84
N GLN A 3 -2.36 35.68 -35.19
CA GLN A 3 -1.43 34.61 -34.79
C GLN A 3 -1.21 34.57 -33.28
N PHE A 4 -1.10 35.74 -32.62
CA PHE A 4 -0.91 35.85 -31.17
C PHE A 4 -2.12 35.33 -30.38
N ILE A 5 -3.34 35.58 -30.88
CA ILE A 5 -4.59 35.06 -30.32
C ILE A 5 -4.66 33.54 -30.47
N LEU A 6 -4.24 32.99 -31.62
CA LEU A 6 -4.17 31.54 -31.83
C LEU A 6 -3.18 30.86 -30.86
N THR A 7 -2.02 31.48 -30.61
CA THR A 7 -1.03 30.93 -29.69
C THR A 7 -1.55 30.90 -28.26
N ILE A 8 -2.27 31.94 -27.83
CA ILE A 8 -2.92 31.99 -26.50
C ILE A 8 -3.98 30.91 -26.37
N TYR A 9 -4.83 30.73 -27.38
CA TYR A 9 -5.84 29.66 -27.36
C TYR A 9 -5.20 28.27 -27.29
N LEU A 10 -4.13 28.03 -28.06
CA LEU A 10 -3.40 26.76 -28.03
C LEU A 10 -2.80 26.49 -26.64
N PHE A 11 -2.22 27.51 -26.00
CA PHE A 11 -1.65 27.39 -24.67
C PHE A 11 -2.71 27.10 -23.61
N ILE A 12 -3.88 27.77 -23.69
CA ILE A 12 -5.02 27.50 -22.82
C ILE A 12 -5.52 26.07 -23.02
N THR A 13 -5.63 25.58 -24.26
CA THR A 13 -6.07 24.19 -24.55
C THR A 13 -5.10 23.13 -24.05
N ILE A 14 -3.79 23.39 -24.08
CA ILE A 14 -2.78 22.47 -23.53
C ILE A 14 -2.82 22.48 -22.00
N LEU A 15 -3.03 23.64 -21.38
CA LEU A 15 -3.20 23.77 -19.92
C LEU A 15 -4.54 23.21 -19.40
N SER A 16 -5.53 23.04 -20.27
CA SER A 16 -6.84 22.45 -19.95
C SER A 16 -7.00 21.02 -20.47
N ALA A 17 -5.95 20.43 -21.06
CA ALA A 17 -5.89 18.99 -21.25
C ALA A 17 -5.83 18.35 -19.86
N GLY A 18 -6.92 17.69 -19.46
CA GLY A 18 -7.01 17.03 -18.15
C GLY A 18 -5.88 16.03 -17.98
N GLU A 19 -5.31 15.95 -16.77
CA GLU A 19 -4.36 14.90 -16.44
C GLU A 19 -5.08 13.55 -16.49
N ILE A 20 -4.49 12.58 -17.20
CA ILE A 20 -4.96 11.20 -17.19
C ILE A 20 -4.83 10.69 -15.76
N GLN A 21 -5.93 10.20 -15.20
CA GLN A 21 -5.93 9.70 -13.83
C GLN A 21 -5.14 8.39 -13.78
N LYS A 22 -4.12 8.34 -12.94
CA LYS A 22 -3.33 7.12 -12.71
C LYS A 22 -3.96 6.35 -11.56
N ILE A 23 -4.29 5.09 -11.80
CA ILE A 23 -4.86 4.20 -10.80
C ILE A 23 -4.05 2.90 -10.79
N SER A 24 -3.94 2.30 -9.62
CA SER A 24 -3.35 0.97 -9.44
C SER A 24 -4.03 -0.06 -10.33
N LEU A 25 -3.23 -0.99 -10.85
CA LEU A 25 -3.70 -2.01 -11.77
C LEU A 25 -4.70 -2.96 -11.09
N SER A 26 -4.52 -3.21 -9.81
CA SER A 26 -5.41 -4.06 -9.01
C SER A 26 -6.83 -3.52 -8.86
N MET A 27 -7.05 -2.21 -9.09
CA MET A 27 -8.36 -1.56 -9.02
C MET A 27 -9.07 -1.50 -10.39
N LYS A 28 -8.48 -2.11 -11.43
CA LYS A 28 -9.08 -2.16 -12.77
C LYS A 28 -10.35 -3.02 -12.78
N SER A 29 -11.49 -2.39 -13.07
CA SER A 29 -12.76 -3.09 -13.28
C SER A 29 -12.75 -3.90 -14.58
N PHE A 30 -13.46 -5.03 -14.60
CA PHE A 30 -13.69 -5.85 -15.78
C PHE A 30 -14.80 -5.31 -16.71
N SER A 31 -15.66 -4.41 -16.22
CA SER A 31 -16.94 -4.11 -16.87
C SER A 31 -16.92 -2.96 -17.88
N LYS A 32 -15.87 -2.13 -17.91
CA LYS A 32 -15.75 -1.04 -18.90
C LYS A 32 -14.32 -0.53 -19.03
N GLU A 33 -13.87 -0.29 -20.26
CA GLU A 33 -12.66 0.48 -20.51
C GLU A 33 -12.92 1.96 -20.17
N ASN A 34 -12.20 2.46 -19.17
CA ASN A 34 -12.21 3.87 -18.83
C ASN A 34 -11.11 4.56 -19.64
N VAL A 35 -11.50 5.30 -20.67
CA VAL A 35 -10.56 5.95 -21.61
C VAL A 35 -9.69 7.00 -20.93
N ASP A 36 -10.17 7.57 -19.81
CA ASP A 36 -9.49 8.63 -19.06
C ASP A 36 -8.65 8.11 -17.88
N ILE A 37 -8.54 6.78 -17.73
CA ILE A 37 -7.77 6.14 -16.63
C ILE A 37 -6.63 5.32 -17.21
N GLU A 38 -5.42 5.63 -16.77
CA GLU A 38 -4.26 4.80 -17.00
C GLU A 38 -4.03 3.88 -15.81
N TYR A 39 -4.22 2.58 -16.03
CA TYR A 39 -3.92 1.57 -15.04
C TYR A 39 -2.45 1.17 -15.13
N ARG A 40 -1.74 1.28 -14.02
CA ARG A 40 -0.34 0.87 -13.91
C ARG A 40 -0.11 0.14 -12.60
N ARG A 41 0.91 -0.71 -12.56
CA ARG A 41 1.37 -1.27 -11.31
C ARG A 41 1.84 -0.15 -10.38
N GLY A 42 1.51 -0.29 -9.11
CA GLY A 42 1.98 0.58 -8.05
C GLY A 42 2.96 -0.10 -7.10
N SER A 43 3.00 0.40 -5.86
CA SER A 43 3.96 -0.06 -4.87
C SER A 43 3.50 -1.30 -4.11
N TYR A 44 4.47 -2.11 -3.68
CA TYR A 44 4.28 -3.24 -2.78
C TYR A 44 5.15 -3.01 -1.54
N LEU A 45 4.51 -2.55 -0.45
CA LEU A 45 5.19 -2.25 0.80
C LEU A 45 5.29 -3.50 1.66
N ILE A 46 6.49 -3.83 2.13
CA ILE A 46 6.75 -4.92 3.08
C ILE A 46 7.19 -4.31 4.41
N ILE A 47 6.47 -4.63 5.48
CA ILE A 47 6.76 -4.17 6.84
C ILE A 47 7.20 -5.36 7.67
N LEU A 48 8.46 -5.34 8.10
CA LEU A 48 9.06 -6.39 8.90
C LEU A 48 8.93 -6.06 10.39
N ALA A 49 8.57 -7.04 11.21
CA ALA A 49 8.64 -6.91 12.66
C ALA A 49 10.07 -6.61 13.15
N HIS A 50 11.08 -7.07 12.42
CA HIS A 50 12.49 -6.87 12.76
C HIS A 50 13.37 -6.93 11.50
N SER A 51 14.41 -6.10 11.44
CA SER A 51 15.33 -5.97 10.31
C SER A 51 15.98 -7.29 9.87
N GLN A 52 16.22 -8.21 10.81
CA GLN A 52 16.76 -9.55 10.53
C GLN A 52 15.91 -10.38 9.56
N LEU A 53 14.59 -10.15 9.49
CA LEU A 53 13.71 -10.88 8.58
C LEU A 53 13.99 -10.59 7.10
N SER A 54 14.66 -9.46 6.79
CA SER A 54 15.02 -9.07 5.42
C SER A 54 15.89 -10.12 4.71
N THR A 55 16.70 -10.87 5.46
CA THR A 55 17.56 -11.93 4.91
C THR A 55 16.74 -13.06 4.27
N TYR A 56 15.53 -13.32 4.77
CA TYR A 56 14.64 -14.33 4.20
C TYR A 56 13.91 -13.85 2.94
N LEU A 57 13.88 -12.53 2.69
CA LEU A 57 13.27 -11.95 1.49
C LEU A 57 14.24 -11.79 0.32
N SER A 58 15.55 -11.73 0.61
CA SER A 58 16.64 -11.53 -0.35
C SER A 58 17.47 -12.81 -0.60
N GLY A 59 16.95 -13.98 -0.16
CA GLY A 59 17.70 -15.22 -0.01
C GLY A 59 17.98 -16.03 -1.29
N SER A 60 18.96 -16.93 -1.17
CA SER A 60 19.42 -17.85 -2.22
C SER A 60 18.62 -19.16 -2.33
N ILE A 61 17.93 -19.58 -1.25
CA ILE A 61 17.08 -20.78 -1.24
C ILE A 61 15.64 -20.34 -1.50
N GLY A 62 15.11 -20.65 -2.68
CA GLY A 62 13.77 -20.25 -3.11
C GLY A 62 13.71 -18.93 -3.89
N GLY A 63 14.82 -18.19 -3.96
CA GLY A 63 14.94 -16.92 -4.67
C GLY A 63 14.48 -15.73 -3.84
N SER A 64 14.76 -14.52 -4.34
CA SER A 64 14.32 -13.30 -3.66
C SER A 64 12.83 -13.03 -3.92
N PHE A 65 12.06 -12.90 -2.85
CA PHE A 65 10.67 -12.48 -2.93
C PHE A 65 10.53 -11.03 -3.42
N ILE A 66 11.50 -10.17 -3.07
CA ILE A 66 11.58 -8.78 -3.54
C ILE A 66 11.73 -8.78 -5.05
N GLU A 67 12.76 -9.43 -5.59
CA GLU A 67 12.99 -9.51 -7.05
C GLU A 67 11.81 -10.16 -7.78
N PHE A 68 11.17 -11.17 -7.18
CA PHE A 68 9.98 -11.78 -7.75
C PHE A 68 8.84 -10.77 -7.88
N LYS A 69 8.60 -9.92 -6.88
CA LYS A 69 7.56 -8.87 -6.95
C LYS A 69 7.95 -7.75 -7.91
N GLU A 70 9.20 -7.32 -7.93
CA GLU A 70 9.70 -6.35 -8.91
C GLU A 70 9.54 -6.86 -10.34
N SER A 71 9.77 -8.16 -10.59
CA SER A 71 9.57 -8.77 -11.91
C SER A 71 8.11 -8.73 -12.40
N GLN A 72 7.15 -8.56 -11.47
CA GLN A 72 5.72 -8.37 -11.76
C GLN A 72 5.35 -6.90 -11.99
N GLY A 73 6.34 -6.00 -11.98
CA GLY A 73 6.22 -4.58 -12.22
C GLY A 73 5.88 -3.74 -10.98
N PHE A 74 5.95 -4.30 -9.77
CA PHE A 74 5.76 -3.52 -8.54
C PHE A 74 7.02 -2.72 -8.20
N ASP A 75 6.83 -1.52 -7.66
CA ASP A 75 7.88 -0.82 -6.91
C ASP A 75 7.88 -1.39 -5.48
N VAL A 76 8.89 -2.17 -5.11
CA VAL A 76 8.91 -2.89 -3.82
C VAL A 76 9.72 -2.10 -2.81
N ASP A 77 9.08 -1.75 -1.70
CA ASP A 77 9.71 -1.04 -0.59
C ASP A 77 9.68 -1.92 0.67
N VAL A 78 10.77 -1.93 1.44
CA VAL A 78 10.90 -2.74 2.64
C VAL A 78 11.33 -1.87 3.81
N ILE A 79 10.57 -1.91 4.89
CA ILE A 79 10.91 -1.25 6.16
C ILE A 79 10.87 -2.26 7.31
N SER A 80 11.44 -1.89 8.46
CA SER A 80 11.33 -2.68 9.67
C SER A 80 11.05 -1.84 10.90
N LEU A 81 10.19 -2.36 11.78
CA LEU A 81 9.70 -1.62 12.95
C LEU A 81 10.83 -1.21 13.91
N ASP A 82 11.85 -2.05 14.07
CA ASP A 82 13.01 -1.81 14.92
C ASP A 82 13.90 -0.66 14.42
N LEU A 83 13.90 -0.37 13.13
CA LEU A 83 14.66 0.73 12.54
C LEU A 83 13.85 2.04 12.47
N GLU A 84 12.55 1.92 12.24
CA GLU A 84 11.62 3.07 12.20
C GLU A 84 11.12 3.50 13.59
N GLU A 85 11.52 2.78 14.66
CA GLU A 85 11.10 3.02 16.04
C GLU A 85 9.58 3.03 16.23
N LEU A 86 8.88 2.10 15.56
CA LEU A 86 7.43 1.96 15.60
C LEU A 86 7.02 0.81 16.53
N GLU A 87 6.24 1.09 17.58
CA GLU A 87 5.93 0.10 18.61
C GLU A 87 4.44 -0.30 18.65
N THR A 88 3.54 0.59 18.26
CA THR A 88 2.09 0.41 18.36
C THR A 88 1.39 0.26 17.00
N ALA A 89 0.19 -0.34 17.00
CA ALA A 89 -0.60 -0.47 15.79
C ALA A 89 -1.02 0.90 15.22
N GLU A 90 -1.31 1.86 16.09
CA GLU A 90 -1.64 3.23 15.71
C GLU A 90 -0.46 3.94 15.03
N GLU A 91 0.75 3.84 15.59
CA GLU A 91 1.97 4.40 14.98
C GLU A 91 2.25 3.80 13.61
N ILE A 92 2.11 2.47 13.47
CA ILE A 92 2.29 1.78 12.19
C ILE A 92 1.24 2.27 11.18
N ARG A 93 -0.04 2.37 11.56
CA ARG A 93 -1.10 2.88 10.67
C ARG A 93 -0.81 4.32 10.24
N ASP A 94 -0.42 5.18 11.17
CA ASP A 94 -0.16 6.58 10.88
C ASP A 94 1.08 6.75 9.99
N TRP A 95 2.12 5.92 10.18
CA TRP A 95 3.27 5.83 9.28
C TRP A 95 2.85 5.39 7.87
N ILE A 96 2.02 4.34 7.74
CA ILE A 96 1.54 3.89 6.43
C ILE A 96 0.67 4.97 5.76
N SER A 97 -0.08 5.77 6.52
CA SER A 97 -0.83 6.92 6.00
C SER A 97 0.09 7.95 5.35
N ILE A 98 1.19 8.30 6.01
CA ILE A 98 2.21 9.20 5.46
C ILE A 98 2.81 8.59 4.19
N TYR A 99 3.19 7.31 4.23
CA TYR A 99 3.73 6.60 3.08
C TYR A 99 2.75 6.60 1.90
N TYR A 100 1.47 6.29 2.13
CA TYR A 100 0.43 6.28 1.10
C TYR A 100 0.27 7.64 0.42
N ASN A 101 0.38 8.74 1.17
CA ASN A 101 0.31 10.09 0.60
C ASN A 101 1.48 10.40 -0.34
N LEU A 102 2.65 9.81 -0.09
CA LEU A 102 3.84 9.92 -0.95
C LEU A 102 3.80 8.93 -2.13
N HIS A 103 3.15 7.78 -1.93
CA HIS A 103 3.01 6.70 -2.90
C HIS A 103 1.52 6.41 -3.17
N PRO A 104 0.79 7.32 -3.87
CA PRO A 104 -0.67 7.23 -4.04
C PRO A 104 -1.13 6.02 -4.89
N LEU A 105 -0.20 5.24 -5.43
CA LEU A 105 -0.46 4.00 -6.15
C LEU A 105 -0.18 2.75 -5.31
N LEU A 106 0.07 2.85 -3.99
CA LEU A 106 0.27 1.69 -3.13
C LEU A 106 -0.85 0.66 -3.33
N GLU A 107 -0.48 -0.56 -3.74
CA GLU A 107 -1.43 -1.64 -4.03
C GLU A 107 -1.53 -2.64 -2.90
N TYR A 108 -0.40 -2.96 -2.27
CA TYR A 108 -0.29 -4.02 -1.28
C TYR A 108 0.61 -3.62 -0.12
N VAL A 109 0.17 -3.95 1.10
CA VAL A 109 0.99 -3.96 2.31
C VAL A 109 1.10 -5.39 2.81
N LEU A 110 2.32 -5.89 2.95
CA LEU A 110 2.62 -7.20 3.53
C LEU A 110 3.28 -7.01 4.90
N LEU A 111 2.61 -7.47 5.95
CA LEU A 111 3.15 -7.54 7.30
C LEU A 111 3.91 -8.86 7.46
N VAL A 112 5.17 -8.83 7.89
CA VAL A 112 5.98 -10.02 8.15
C VAL A 112 6.33 -10.06 9.62
N GLY A 113 5.59 -10.87 10.37
CA GLY A 113 5.61 -10.91 11.82
C GLY A 113 4.26 -11.38 12.37
N ASP A 114 4.27 -11.81 13.63
CA ASP A 114 3.09 -12.34 14.31
C ASP A 114 2.64 -11.37 15.42
N VAL A 115 1.41 -11.51 15.90
CA VAL A 115 0.84 -10.63 16.93
C VAL A 115 1.49 -10.83 18.30
N ASN A 116 2.27 -11.91 18.44
CA ASN A 116 3.07 -12.24 19.60
C ASN A 116 4.37 -12.95 19.18
N GLY A 117 5.31 -13.11 20.10
CA GLY A 117 6.57 -13.82 19.86
C GLY A 117 7.78 -12.90 19.75
N SER A 118 8.87 -13.39 19.18
CA SER A 118 10.11 -12.61 19.05
C SER A 118 10.04 -11.60 17.91
N TYR A 119 9.26 -11.90 16.88
CA TYR A 119 8.95 -11.01 15.77
C TYR A 119 7.53 -10.45 15.92
N THR A 120 7.32 -9.70 17.01
CA THR A 120 6.01 -9.11 17.30
C THR A 120 5.74 -7.94 16.35
N LEU A 121 4.60 -8.00 15.66
CA LEU A 121 4.04 -6.96 14.81
C LEU A 121 2.60 -6.70 15.26
N PRO A 122 2.32 -5.55 15.91
CA PRO A 122 1.01 -5.22 16.46
C PRO A 122 -0.15 -5.38 15.47
N SER A 123 -1.34 -5.60 16.00
CA SER A 123 -2.59 -5.68 15.24
C SER A 123 -3.68 -4.99 16.04
N PHE A 124 -4.80 -4.70 15.39
CA PHE A 124 -5.99 -4.20 16.07
C PHE A 124 -6.87 -5.35 16.54
N SER A 125 -7.77 -5.03 17.48
CA SER A 125 -8.80 -5.95 17.97
C SER A 125 -10.16 -5.31 17.81
N ILE A 126 -11.14 -6.07 17.31
CA ILE A 126 -12.53 -5.64 17.13
C ILE A 126 -13.47 -6.58 17.89
N GLN A 127 -14.66 -6.11 18.24
CA GLN A 127 -15.67 -6.99 18.83
C GLN A 127 -16.08 -8.04 17.80
N SER A 128 -16.02 -9.32 18.18
CA SER A 128 -16.55 -10.38 17.33
C SER A 128 -18.05 -10.22 17.13
N ILE A 129 -18.52 -10.50 15.91
CA ILE A 129 -19.96 -10.39 15.58
C ILE A 129 -20.75 -11.50 16.28
N ASN A 130 -20.14 -12.68 16.42
CA ASN A 130 -20.81 -13.88 16.90
C ASN A 130 -20.42 -14.26 18.32
N GLU A 131 -19.24 -13.83 18.77
CA GLU A 131 -18.64 -14.26 20.04
C GLU A 131 -18.43 -13.07 21.00
N PRO A 132 -18.38 -13.30 22.31
CA PRO A 132 -18.08 -12.23 23.29
C PRO A 132 -16.61 -11.79 23.26
N GLU A 133 -15.73 -12.57 22.62
CA GLU A 133 -14.30 -12.31 22.52
C GLU A 133 -13.97 -11.20 21.51
N LEU A 134 -12.76 -10.66 21.61
CA LEU A 134 -12.24 -9.71 20.63
C LEU A 134 -11.49 -10.47 19.53
N ASP A 135 -11.87 -10.22 18.28
CA ASP A 135 -11.21 -10.76 17.10
C ASP A 135 -10.05 -9.86 16.69
N VAL A 136 -8.91 -10.48 16.39
CA VAL A 136 -7.72 -9.76 15.91
C VAL A 136 -7.84 -9.50 14.41
N THR A 137 -7.53 -8.29 13.98
CA THR A 137 -7.63 -7.88 12.58
C THR A 137 -6.60 -6.82 12.19
N ASP A 138 -6.06 -6.97 10.98
CA ASP A 138 -5.19 -5.98 10.33
C ASP A 138 -5.97 -4.97 9.49
N TYR A 139 -7.29 -5.13 9.38
CA TYR A 139 -8.13 -4.28 8.54
C TYR A 139 -7.99 -2.77 8.83
N PRO A 140 -7.88 -2.31 10.10
CA PRO A 140 -7.74 -0.89 10.40
C PRO A 140 -6.44 -0.23 9.91
N TYR A 141 -5.46 -1.00 9.42
CA TYR A 141 -4.33 -0.40 8.69
C TYR A 141 -4.78 0.21 7.35
N THR A 142 -5.80 -0.37 6.70
CA THR A 142 -6.15 -0.10 5.29
C THR A 142 -6.96 1.18 5.04
N TYR A 143 -7.41 1.87 6.08
CA TYR A 143 -8.19 3.11 5.97
C TYR A 143 -7.74 4.12 7.03
N PHE A 144 -7.88 5.41 6.70
CA PHE A 144 -7.38 6.52 7.54
C PHE A 144 -8.50 7.44 8.07
N ASP A 145 -9.70 7.33 7.54
CA ASP A 145 -10.90 8.02 8.02
C ASP A 145 -11.93 6.97 8.45
N SER A 146 -12.50 7.13 9.64
CA SER A 146 -13.52 6.23 10.17
C SER A 146 -14.82 6.24 9.35
N ASN A 147 -15.07 7.30 8.58
CA ASN A 147 -16.19 7.37 7.64
C ASN A 147 -15.96 6.52 6.37
N ASP A 148 -14.71 6.16 6.08
CA ASP A 148 -14.27 5.42 4.89
C ASP A 148 -13.99 3.94 5.16
N ILE A 149 -14.54 3.38 6.26
CA ILE A 149 -14.27 2.00 6.68
C ILE A 149 -14.61 0.95 5.62
N LEU A 150 -15.45 1.25 4.62
CA LEU A 150 -15.81 0.32 3.53
C LEU A 150 -14.96 0.52 2.26
N ALA A 151 -14.01 1.45 2.29
CA ALA A 151 -13.19 1.84 1.16
C ALA A 151 -11.69 1.73 1.52
N PRO A 152 -11.16 0.50 1.66
CA PRO A 152 -9.74 0.29 1.93
C PRO A 152 -8.90 0.88 0.79
N LYS A 153 -7.80 1.53 1.14
CA LYS A 153 -6.94 2.24 0.18
C LYS A 153 -6.01 1.29 -0.59
N TYR A 154 -5.71 0.13 0.00
CA TYR A 154 -4.84 -0.91 -0.57
C TYR A 154 -5.19 -2.28 0.03
N TYR A 155 -4.65 -3.35 -0.54
CA TYR A 155 -4.78 -4.69 0.01
C TYR A 155 -3.77 -4.95 1.12
N ILE A 156 -4.16 -5.71 2.14
CA ILE A 156 -3.27 -6.10 3.22
C ILE A 156 -3.19 -7.61 3.38
N GLY A 157 -2.02 -8.10 3.76
CA GLY A 157 -1.81 -9.49 4.15
C GLY A 157 -0.73 -9.60 5.21
N ARG A 158 -0.71 -10.73 5.91
CA ARG A 158 0.28 -11.03 6.96
C ARG A 158 0.92 -12.39 6.72
N TRP A 159 2.24 -12.44 6.75
CA TRP A 159 3.00 -13.66 6.98
C TRP A 159 3.33 -13.77 8.45
N ALA A 160 2.54 -14.57 9.16
CA ALA A 160 2.71 -14.81 10.58
C ALA A 160 3.98 -15.64 10.82
N VAL A 161 5.02 -14.97 11.30
CA VAL A 161 6.30 -15.55 11.67
C VAL A 161 6.59 -15.18 13.11
N ARG A 162 6.74 -16.18 13.97
CA ARG A 162 6.80 -16.00 15.42
C ARG A 162 8.24 -16.03 15.98
N SER A 163 9.14 -16.74 15.30
CA SER A 163 10.56 -16.93 15.65
C SER A 163 11.34 -17.54 14.49
#